data_AF-A0A0Q9RY17-F1
#
_entry.id   AF-A0A0Q9RY17-F1
#
_cell.length_a   1.000
_cell.length_b   1.000
_cell.length_c   1.000
_cell.angle_alpha   90.00
_cell.angle_beta   90.00
_cell.angle_gamma   90.00
#
_symmetry.space_group_name_H-M   'P 1'
#
loop_
_entity.id
_entity.type
_entity.pdbx_description
1 polymer ?
#
loop_
_entity_poly.entity_id
_entity_poly.type
_entity_poly.pdbx_seq_one_letter_code
_entity_poly.pdbx_strand_id
1 'polypeptide(L)' 'MNEARPLTLYATVQEAPPDHRGGYALGRDELVVEESDYDQALAAAQRLVPEGWRIIALRVERD' A
#
# COMPACT_ATOMS: atom_id res chain seq x y z
N MET A 1 14.32 -19.04 20.56
CA MET A 1 14.21 -18.30 19.28
C MET A 1 13.02 -17.37 19.43
N ASN A 2 13.21 -16.06 19.35
CA ASN A 2 12.10 -15.13 19.28
C ASN A 2 11.55 -15.21 17.86
N GLU A 3 10.42 -15.88 17.66
CA GLU A 3 9.75 -15.91 16.36
C GLU A 3 9.37 -14.47 16.03
N ALA A 4 10.07 -13.85 15.08
CA ALA A 4 9.68 -12.54 14.58
C ALA A 4 8.30 -12.73 13.93
N ARG A 5 7.27 -12.20 14.59
CA ARG A 5 5.92 -12.26 14.07
C ARG A 5 5.86 -11.47 12.77
N PRO A 6 5.26 -12.01 11.70
CA PRO A 6 5.13 -11.28 10.46
C PRO A 6 4.35 -9.99 10.70
N LEU A 7 4.80 -8.93 10.06
CA LEU A 7 4.17 -7.61 10.06
C LEU A 7 3.20 -7.55 8.89
N THR A 8 1.93 -7.25 9.19
CA THR A 8 0.93 -7.00 8.15
C THR A 8 0.86 -5.50 7.87
N LEU A 9 1.07 -5.12 6.60
CA LEU A 9 0.95 -3.74 6.12
C LEU A 9 -0.23 -3.64 5.17
N TYR A 10 -1.11 -2.70 5.46
CA TYR A 10 -2.24 -2.29 4.64
C TYR A 10 -1.87 -0.97 3.95
N ALA A 11 -1.82 -0.97 2.63
CA ALA A 11 -1.54 0.21 1.82
C ALA A 11 -2.80 0.60 1.04
N THR A 12 -3.42 1.71 1.43
CA THR A 12 -4.50 2.30 0.64
C THR A 12 -3.91 3.01 -0.56
N VAL A 13 -4.31 2.58 -1.76
CA VAL A 13 -3.90 3.17 -3.03
C VAL A 13 -5.06 3.92 -3.67
N GLN A 14 -4.74 4.96 -4.41
CA GLN A 14 -5.70 5.76 -5.17
C GLN A 14 -5.15 6.02 -6.57
N GLU A 15 -6.03 5.98 -7.56
CA GLU A 15 -5.72 6.37 -8.92
C GLU A 15 -5.29 7.86 -8.97
N ALA A 16 -4.24 8.13 -9.74
CA ALA A 16 -3.65 9.46 -9.92
C ALA A 16 -3.67 9.80 -11.43
N PRO A 17 -4.77 10.37 -11.94
CA PRO A 17 -4.88 10.71 -13.36
C PRO A 17 -3.88 11.83 -13.73
N PRO A 18 -3.28 11.76 -14.93
CA PRO A 18 -2.27 12.71 -15.37
C PRO A 18 -2.81 14.12 -15.68
N ASP A 19 -4.11 14.25 -16.02
CA ASP A 19 -4.74 15.53 -16.35
C ASP A 19 -5.81 15.87 -15.30
N HIS A 20 -5.46 16.78 -14.39
CA HIS A 20 -6.32 17.22 -13.29
C HIS A 20 -7.39 18.21 -13.79
N ARG A 21 -8.18 17.84 -14.81
CA ARG A 21 -9.43 18.51 -15.18
C ARG A 21 -10.56 17.83 -14.44
N GLY A 22 -10.86 18.37 -13.26
CA GLY A 22 -11.71 17.77 -12.24
C GLY A 22 -13.05 17.23 -12.74
N GLY A 23 -13.50 16.16 -12.07
CA GLY A 23 -14.84 15.57 -12.26
C GLY A 23 -14.90 14.05 -12.09
N TYR A 24 -13.78 13.34 -12.10
CA TYR A 24 -13.77 11.87 -12.04
C TYR A 24 -13.69 11.35 -10.60
N ALA A 25 -14.47 10.30 -10.31
CA ALA A 25 -14.29 9.50 -9.11
C ALA A 25 -12.96 8.74 -9.25
N LEU A 26 -12.01 9.03 -8.38
CA LEU A 26 -10.73 8.32 -8.34
C LEU A 26 -10.96 6.91 -7.80
N GLY A 27 -10.46 5.90 -8.52
CA GLY A 27 -10.38 4.54 -8.01
C GLY A 27 -9.61 4.52 -6.69
N ARG A 28 -10.10 3.77 -5.71
CA ARG A 28 -9.42 3.53 -4.44
C ARG A 28 -9.46 2.05 -4.15
N ASP A 29 -8.33 1.52 -3.71
CA ASP A 29 -8.15 0.11 -3.39
C ASP A 29 -7.24 -0.05 -2.16
N GLU A 30 -7.14 -1.26 -1.61
CA GLU A 30 -6.31 -1.56 -0.45
C GLU A 30 -5.46 -2.80 -0.74
N LEU A 31 -4.14 -2.60 -0.74
CA LEU A 31 -3.16 -3.66 -0.86
C LEU A 31 -2.81 -4.17 0.53
N VAL A 32 -2.81 -5.48 0.72
CA VAL A 32 -2.37 -6.12 1.96
C VAL A 32 -1.12 -6.92 1.67
N VAL A 33 -0.07 -6.68 2.44
CA VAL A 33 1.19 -7.42 2.34
C VAL A 33 1.62 -7.88 3.72
N GLU A 34 2.18 -9.08 3.78
CA GLU A 34 2.69 -9.69 5.00
C GLU A 34 4.18 -9.94 4.79
N GLU A 35 5.01 -9.31 5.62
CA GLU A 35 6.47 -9.39 5.50
C GLU A 35 7.14 -9.42 6.87
N SER A 36 8.41 -9.80 6.91
CA SER A 36 9.14 -9.95 8.19
C SER A 36 9.37 -8.61 8.90
N ASP A 37 9.42 -7.51 8.15
CA ASP A 37 9.69 -6.17 8.66
C ASP A 37 9.02 -5.10 7.79
N TYR A 38 8.96 -3.88 8.32
CA TYR A 38 8.27 -2.76 7.69
C TYR A 38 8.90 -2.34 6.35
N ASP A 39 10.23 -2.43 6.21
CA ASP A 39 10.91 -2.00 4.98
C ASP A 39 10.59 -2.98 3.84
N GLN A 40 10.66 -4.28 4.12
CA GLN A 40 10.24 -5.32 3.18
C GLN A 40 8.76 -5.19 2.83
N ALA A 41 7.88 -4.97 3.82
CA ALA A 41 6.46 -4.75 3.59
C ALA A 41 6.23 -3.54 2.68
N LEU A 42 6.90 -2.42 2.94
CA LEU A 42 6.75 -1.20 2.15
C LEU A 42 7.29 -1.37 0.73
N ALA A 43 8.40 -2.07 0.55
CA ALA A 43 8.94 -2.40 -0.77
C ALA A 43 8.01 -3.34 -1.55
N ALA A 44 7.42 -4.33 -0.89
CA ALA A 44 6.43 -5.23 -1.48
C ALA A 44 5.18 -4.44 -1.90
N ALA A 45 4.63 -3.61 -1.02
CA ALA A 45 3.46 -2.79 -1.30
C ALA A 45 3.71 -1.87 -2.51
N GLN A 46 4.86 -1.20 -2.59
CA GLN A 46 5.22 -0.32 -3.72
C GLN A 46 5.28 -1.05 -5.06
N ARG A 47 5.74 -2.31 -5.10
CA ARG A 47 5.75 -3.12 -6.32
C ARG A 47 4.37 -3.56 -6.78
N LEU A 48 3.42 -3.62 -5.86
CA LEU A 48 2.02 -3.99 -6.14
C LEU A 48 1.16 -2.79 -6.53
N VAL A 49 1.65 -1.55 -6.35
CA VAL A 49 0.92 -0.35 -6.78
C VAL A 49 0.77 -0.38 -8.31
N PRO A 50 -0.47 -0.33 -8.84
CA PRO A 50 -0.67 -0.27 -10.28
C PRO A 50 -0.07 0.99 -10.91
N GLU A 51 0.30 0.92 -12.18
CA GLU A 51 0.73 2.10 -12.93
C GLU A 51 -0.36 3.17 -12.93
N GLY A 52 0.01 4.43 -12.70
CA GLY A 52 -0.94 5.53 -12.57
C GLY A 52 -1.67 5.58 -11.23
N TRP A 53 -1.29 4.75 -10.26
CA TRP A 53 -1.82 4.80 -8.89
C TRP A 53 -0.73 5.23 -7.90
N ARG A 54 -1.14 5.68 -6.72
CA ARG A 54 -0.24 6.06 -5.63
C ARG A 54 -0.78 5.61 -4.29
N ILE A 55 0.13 5.30 -3.36
CA ILE A 55 -0.21 5.05 -1.96
C ILE A 55 -0.62 6.40 -1.33
N ILE A 56 -1.77 6.43 -0.66
CA ILE A 56 -2.29 7.61 0.05
C ILE A 56 -2.36 7.42 1.57
N ALA A 57 -2.36 6.17 2.04
CA ALA A 57 -2.32 5.85 3.46
C ALA A 57 -1.65 4.49 3.69
N LEU A 58 -0.98 4.35 4.83
CA LEU A 58 -0.36 3.11 5.30
C LEU A 58 -0.85 2.81 6.71
N ARG A 59 -1.23 1.57 6.97
CA ARG A 59 -1.55 1.06 8.32
C ARG A 59 -0.76 -0.22 8.56
N VAL A 60 -0.15 -0.31 9.72
CA VAL A 60 0.59 -1.50 10.15
C VAL A 60 -0.16 -2.16 11.29
N GLU A 61 -0.31 -3.48 11.20
CA GLU A 61 -0.76 -4.31 12.31
C GLU A 61 0.46 -5.06 12.88
N ARG A 62 0.69 -4.89 14.19
CA ARG A 62 1.76 -5.58 14.94
C ARG A 62 1.08 -6.27 16.12
N ASP A 63 1.17 -7.60 16.16
CA ASP A 63 0.69 -8.44 17.26
C ASP A 63 1.76 -8.65 18.34
#